data_AF-A0A3B4X8M9-F1
#
_entry.id   AF-A0A3B4X8M9-F1
#
_cell.length_a   1.000
_cell.length_b   1.000
_cell.length_c   1.000
_cell.angle_alpha   90.00
_cell.angle_beta   90.00
_cell.angle_gamma   90.00
#
_symmetry.space_group_name_H-M   'P 1'
#
loop_
_entity.id
_entity.type
_entity.pdbx_description
1 polymer ?
#
loop_
_entity_poly.entity_id
_entity_poly.type
_entity_poly.pdbx_seq_one_letter_code
_entity_poly.pdbx_strand_id
1 'polypeptide(L)'
;MDTRTATAELGWISFPANGWEEVSGYDENLNTIRTYQVCNVFEPSQNNWLLTTYIDRRAAQRIYVEIRFTVRDCASIPSVLGSCKETFNLYYLETDRTSHQLLLWRKCRPEARIRCIFIISVALP
;
A
#
# COMPACT_ATOMS: atom_id res chain seq x y z
N MET A 1 -9.54 -5.91 -7.98
CA MET A 1 -9.80 -5.02 -6.82
C MET A 1 -9.79 -3.61 -7.36
N ASP A 2 -10.77 -2.78 -7.00
CA ASP A 2 -10.79 -1.34 -7.31
C ASP A 2 -11.03 -0.61 -5.98
N THR A 3 -10.14 0.31 -5.60
CA THR A 3 -10.22 1.05 -4.32
C THR A 3 -11.20 2.22 -4.39
N ARG A 4 -11.51 2.72 -5.60
CA ARG A 4 -12.42 3.87 -5.79
C ARG A 4 -13.87 3.54 -5.50
N THR A 5 -14.22 2.26 -5.51
CA THR A 5 -15.59 1.77 -5.25
C THR A 5 -15.84 1.47 -3.78
N ALA A 6 -14.85 1.70 -2.90
CA ALA A 6 -14.99 1.46 -1.46
C ALA A 6 -15.98 2.45 -0.84
N THR A 7 -16.99 1.92 -0.15
CA THR A 7 -18.00 2.70 0.59
C THR A 7 -17.66 2.89 2.06
N ALA A 8 -16.63 2.21 2.55
CA ALA A 8 -16.11 2.24 3.91
C ALA A 8 -14.58 2.27 3.89
N GLU A 9 -13.95 2.09 5.05
CA GLU A 9 -12.49 1.99 5.15
C GLU A 9 -11.94 0.84 4.32
N LEU A 10 -10.77 1.03 3.70
CA LEU A 10 -10.11 0.01 2.88
C LEU A 10 -9.48 -1.09 3.74
N GLY A 11 -9.08 -0.76 4.97
CA GLY A 11 -8.55 -1.71 5.95
C GLY A 11 -7.22 -2.35 5.53
N TRP A 12 -6.38 -1.62 4.80
CA TRP A 12 -5.02 -2.05 4.50
C TRP A 12 -4.15 -1.90 5.75
N ILE A 13 -3.11 -2.72 5.85
CA ILE A 13 -2.24 -2.76 7.03
C ILE A 13 -1.03 -1.87 6.76
N SER A 14 -0.84 -0.87 7.62
CA SER A 14 0.32 0.03 7.63
C SER A 14 1.36 -0.46 8.63
N PHE A 15 2.64 -0.48 8.23
CA PHE A 15 3.76 -0.80 9.12
C PHE A 15 4.98 0.08 8.81
N PRO A 16 5.52 0.82 9.79
CA PRO A 16 4.97 1.01 11.14
C PRO A 16 3.63 1.76 11.09
N ALA A 17 2.86 1.71 12.18
CA ALA A 17 1.49 2.27 12.21
C ALA A 17 1.46 3.80 11.98
N ASN A 18 2.56 4.50 12.21
CA ASN A 18 2.73 5.94 11.97
C ASN A 18 3.30 6.26 10.56
N GLY A 19 3.37 5.28 9.67
CA GLY A 19 3.84 5.45 8.29
C GLY A 19 2.71 5.91 7.37
N TRP A 20 2.07 4.95 6.72
CA TRP A 20 0.92 5.24 5.85
C TRP A 20 -0.36 5.44 6.68
N GLU A 21 -1.11 6.48 6.35
CA GLU A 21 -2.43 6.76 6.92
C GLU A 21 -3.52 6.72 5.84
N GLU A 22 -4.69 6.20 6.21
CA GLU A 22 -5.87 6.20 5.34
C GLU A 22 -6.58 7.56 5.44
N VAL A 23 -6.79 8.21 4.31
CA VAL A 23 -7.44 9.52 4.21
C VAL A 23 -8.53 9.53 3.14
N SER A 24 -9.43 10.50 3.22
CA SER A 24 -10.41 10.76 2.16
C SER A 24 -9.82 11.73 1.13
N GLY A 25 -9.92 11.35 -0.15
CA GLY A 25 -9.55 12.19 -1.29
C GLY A 25 -10.71 12.32 -2.27
N TYR A 26 -10.42 12.92 -3.43
CA TYR A 26 -11.38 13.06 -4.53
C TYR A 26 -10.79 12.47 -5.82
N ASP A 27 -11.64 11.85 -6.63
CA ASP A 27 -11.28 11.47 -7.99
C ASP A 27 -11.48 12.64 -8.98
N GLU A 28 -11.21 12.39 -10.27
CA GLU A 28 -11.37 13.36 -11.36
C GLU A 28 -12.81 13.90 -11.50
N ASN A 29 -13.80 13.18 -11.01
CA ASN A 29 -15.22 13.54 -11.07
C ASN A 29 -15.72 14.12 -9.74
N LEU A 30 -14.82 14.44 -8.79
CA LEU A 30 -15.13 14.93 -7.45
C LEU A 30 -15.91 13.93 -6.57
N ASN A 31 -15.84 12.64 -6.88
CA ASN A 31 -16.36 11.63 -5.96
C ASN A 31 -15.38 11.43 -4.81
N THR A 32 -15.90 11.32 -3.59
CA THR A 32 -15.08 10.96 -2.43
C THR A 32 -14.57 9.53 -2.56
N ILE A 33 -13.26 9.35 -2.43
CA ILE A 33 -12.58 8.06 -2.49
C ILE A 33 -11.68 7.88 -1.25
N ARG A 34 -11.35 6.63 -0.92
CA ARG A 34 -10.34 6.31 0.09
C ARG A 34 -8.96 6.23 -0.55
N THR A 35 -7.99 6.91 0.05
CA THR A 35 -6.59 6.94 -0.40
C THR A 35 -5.66 6.69 0.78
N TYR A 36 -4.41 6.38 0.50
CA TYR A 36 -3.35 6.30 1.51
C TYR A 36 -2.30 7.36 1.22
N GLN A 37 -1.82 8.02 2.28
CA GLN A 37 -0.74 9.00 2.19
C GLN A 37 0.34 8.73 3.23
N VAL A 38 1.55 9.18 2.94
CA VAL A 38 2.70 9.19 3.87
C VAL A 38 3.51 10.45 3.58
N CYS A 39 3.87 11.20 4.63
CA CYS A 39 4.61 12.46 4.49
C CYS A 39 5.60 12.67 5.65
N ASN A 40 6.29 11.61 6.05
CA ASN A 40 7.27 11.64 7.15
C ASN A 40 8.64 12.18 6.71
N VAL A 41 8.64 13.30 5.95
CA VAL A 41 9.84 13.85 5.30
C VAL A 41 10.84 14.51 6.25
N PHE A 42 10.43 14.80 7.49
CA PHE A 42 11.29 15.37 8.53
C PHE A 42 11.97 14.30 9.40
N GLU A 43 11.58 13.04 9.26
CA GLU A 43 12.11 11.92 10.04
C GLU A 43 13.14 11.16 9.21
N PRO A 44 14.35 10.87 9.74
CA PRO A 44 15.35 10.09 9.02
C PRO A 44 14.96 8.61 8.92
N SER A 45 15.64 7.87 8.04
CA SER A 45 15.59 6.40 7.94
C SER A 45 14.17 5.80 7.85
N GLN A 46 13.30 6.47 7.08
CA GLN A 46 11.94 5.99 6.87
C GLN A 46 11.91 4.66 6.10
N ASN A 47 11.05 3.75 6.54
CA ASN A 47 10.78 2.48 5.88
C ASN A 47 9.30 2.10 6.09
N ASN A 48 8.43 2.78 5.35
CA ASN A 48 6.98 2.70 5.54
C ASN A 48 6.36 1.74 4.53
N TRP A 49 5.73 0.69 5.04
CA TRP A 49 5.08 -0.37 4.29
C TRP A 49 3.57 -0.25 4.37
N LEU A 50 2.90 -0.50 3.25
CA LEU A 50 1.45 -0.56 3.15
C LEU A 50 1.06 -1.85 2.44
N LEU A 51 0.26 -2.66 3.11
CA LEU A 51 -0.12 -4.00 2.68
C LEU A 51 -1.62 -4.05 2.36
N THR A 52 -1.97 -4.40 1.13
CA THR A 52 -3.37 -4.49 0.73
C THR A 52 -4.11 -5.61 1.45
N THR A 53 -5.44 -5.54 1.41
CA THR A 53 -6.25 -6.74 1.67
C THR A 53 -6.01 -7.81 0.61
N TYR A 54 -6.51 -9.00 0.90
CA TYR A 54 -6.39 -10.16 0.05
C TYR A 54 -7.11 -9.97 -1.31
N ILE A 55 -6.43 -10.27 -2.42
CA ILE A 55 -7.00 -10.23 -3.77
C ILE A 55 -7.06 -11.63 -4.38
N ASP A 56 -8.27 -12.07 -4.70
CA ASP A 56 -8.49 -13.34 -5.40
C ASP A 56 -8.05 -13.27 -6.86
N ARG A 57 -6.96 -13.98 -7.17
CA ARG A 57 -6.42 -14.15 -8.52
C ARG A 57 -7.40 -14.90 -9.43
N ARG A 58 -8.31 -15.70 -8.85
CA ARG A 58 -9.22 -16.59 -9.58
C ARG A 58 -8.41 -17.44 -10.58
N ALA A 59 -8.82 -17.48 -11.84
CA ALA A 59 -8.11 -18.20 -12.91
C ALA A 59 -7.08 -17.33 -13.68
N ALA A 60 -6.81 -16.10 -13.26
CA ALA A 60 -5.99 -15.16 -14.03
C ALA A 60 -4.50 -15.50 -13.96
N GLN A 61 -3.87 -15.80 -15.09
CA GLN A 61 -2.42 -16.10 -15.18
C GLN A 61 -1.53 -14.86 -15.13
N ARG A 62 -2.10 -13.67 -15.35
CA ARG A 62 -1.39 -12.39 -15.32
C ARG A 62 -2.25 -11.36 -14.60
N ILE A 63 -1.60 -10.54 -13.77
CA ILE A 63 -2.25 -9.46 -13.02
C ILE A 63 -1.69 -8.13 -13.51
N TYR A 64 -2.60 -7.19 -13.77
CA TYR A 64 -2.29 -5.81 -14.12
C TYR A 64 -2.64 -4.93 -12.91
N VAL A 65 -1.77 -3.98 -12.61
CA VAL A 65 -1.95 -3.03 -11.51
C VAL A 65 -1.90 -1.62 -12.10
N GLU A 66 -3.00 -0.89 -11.97
CA GLU A 66 -3.05 0.54 -12.25
C GLU A 66 -2.93 1.28 -10.91
N ILE A 67 -1.97 2.18 -10.79
CA ILE A 67 -1.78 3.02 -9.61
C ILE A 67 -1.88 4.47 -10.04
N ARG A 68 -2.81 5.20 -9.41
CA ARG A 68 -2.90 6.65 -9.51
C ARG A 68 -2.40 7.24 -8.21
N PHE A 69 -1.43 8.14 -8.29
CA PHE A 69 -0.79 8.72 -7.12
C PHE A 69 -0.37 10.16 -7.40
N THR A 70 -0.20 10.93 -6.34
CA THR A 70 0.37 12.27 -6.36
C THR A 70 1.63 12.27 -5.52
N VAL A 71 2.70 12.90 -6.01
CA VAL A 71 3.95 13.08 -5.27
C VAL A 71 4.17 14.56 -5.08
N ARG A 72 4.58 14.96 -3.87
CA ARG A 72 5.02 16.32 -3.59
C ARG A 72 6.49 16.44 -3.93
N ASP A 73 6.83 17.44 -4.73
CA ASP A 73 8.21 17.79 -5.09
C ASP A 73 9.02 18.12 -3.83
N CYS A 74 10.13 17.42 -3.60
CA CYS A 74 11.02 17.63 -2.47
C CYS A 74 11.61 19.04 -2.45
N ALA A 75 11.85 19.65 -3.63
CA ALA A 75 12.33 21.02 -3.72
C ALA A 75 11.28 22.05 -3.24
N SER A 76 10.00 21.66 -3.20
CA SER A 76 8.90 22.50 -2.68
C SER A 76 8.76 22.45 -1.15
N ILE A 77 9.56 21.62 -0.47
CA ILE A 77 9.50 21.46 0.99
C ILE A 77 10.76 22.07 1.60
N PRO A 78 10.63 23.12 2.42
CA PRO A 78 11.78 23.69 3.10
C PRO A 78 12.42 22.67 4.06
N SER A 79 13.75 22.65 4.10
CA SER A 79 14.54 21.95 5.14
C SER A 79 14.48 20.42 5.16
N VAL A 80 14.20 19.75 4.03
CA VAL A 80 14.13 18.26 3.94
C VAL A 80 15.26 17.62 3.11
N LEU A 81 16.39 18.31 2.99
CA LEU A 81 17.53 17.85 2.18
C LEU A 81 18.06 16.50 2.71
N GLY A 82 17.89 15.44 1.92
CA GLY A 82 18.37 14.09 2.20
C GLY A 82 17.34 13.12 2.80
N SER A 83 16.26 13.62 3.41
CA SER A 83 15.19 12.82 4.01
C SER A 83 13.89 12.78 3.18
N CYS A 84 13.89 13.36 1.99
CA CYS A 84 12.72 13.39 1.11
C CYS A 84 12.89 12.42 -0.08
N LYS A 85 11.83 11.69 -0.42
CA LYS A 85 11.78 10.74 -1.55
C LYS A 85 10.54 10.97 -2.39
N GLU A 86 10.72 10.96 -3.71
CA GLU A 86 9.66 11.20 -4.69
C GLU A 86 9.21 9.91 -5.42
N THR A 87 9.65 8.76 -4.90
CA THR A 87 9.42 7.44 -5.51
C THR A 87 9.01 6.45 -4.44
N PHE A 88 8.22 5.45 -4.83
CA PHE A 88 7.88 4.29 -4.00
C PHE A 88 8.19 3.00 -4.76
N ASN A 89 8.30 1.91 -4.03
CA ASN A 89 8.43 0.57 -4.57
C ASN A 89 7.08 -0.17 -4.50
N LEU A 90 6.80 -1.00 -5.49
CA LEU A 90 5.66 -1.90 -5.52
C LEU A 90 6.15 -3.35 -5.55
N TYR A 91 5.65 -4.15 -4.62
CA TYR A 91 5.88 -5.59 -4.58
C TYR A 91 4.56 -6.34 -4.56
N TYR A 92 4.63 -7.64 -4.83
CA TYR A 92 3.51 -8.55 -4.68
C TYR A 92 3.96 -9.83 -3.99
N LEU A 93 3.04 -10.47 -3.29
CA LEU A 93 3.22 -11.79 -2.69
C LEU A 93 2.04 -12.68 -3.09
N GLU A 94 2.35 -13.86 -3.62
CA GLU A 94 1.37 -14.93 -3.80
C GLU A 94 1.42 -15.89 -2.61
N THR A 95 0.28 -16.10 -1.95
CA THR A 95 0.23 -16.94 -0.75
C THR A 95 -1.15 -17.49 -0.50
N ASP A 96 -1.31 -18.80 -0.39
CA ASP A 96 -2.58 -19.46 -0.01
C ASP A 96 -3.15 -19.06 1.36
N ARG A 97 -2.41 -18.26 2.14
CA ARG A 97 -2.77 -17.78 3.49
C ARG A 97 -3.47 -16.42 3.44
N THR A 98 -4.27 -16.14 4.45
CA THR A 98 -4.91 -14.81 4.63
C THR A 98 -3.92 -13.80 5.21
N SER A 99 -4.15 -12.49 4.99
CA SER A 99 -3.27 -11.40 5.48
C SER A 99 -3.04 -11.45 7.00
N HIS A 100 -4.07 -11.79 7.79
CA HIS A 100 -3.95 -11.99 9.24
C HIS A 100 -3.04 -13.18 9.63
N GLN A 101 -2.91 -14.20 8.77
CA GLN A 101 -2.05 -15.36 9.01
C GLN A 101 -0.59 -15.12 8.59
N LEU A 102 -0.31 -14.10 7.78
CA LEU A 102 1.07 -13.73 7.44
C LEU A 102 1.81 -13.08 8.61
N LEU A 103 1.07 -12.52 9.56
CA LEU A 103 1.59 -12.02 10.84
C LEU A 103 1.83 -13.14 11.89
N LEU A 104 1.43 -14.39 11.60
CA LEU A 104 1.58 -15.54 12.48
C LEU A 104 2.33 -16.68 11.76
N TRP A 105 3.65 -16.75 11.96
CA TRP A 105 4.60 -17.63 11.27
C TRP A 105 4.47 -19.16 11.50
N ARG A 106 3.28 -19.74 11.75
CA ARG A 106 3.17 -21.20 11.94
C ARG A 106 1.89 -21.84 11.39
N LYS A 107 2.11 -22.80 10.48
CA LYS A 107 1.25 -23.86 9.88
C LYS A 107 0.66 -23.61 8.48
N CYS A 108 1.08 -24.46 7.53
CA CYS A 108 0.49 -24.65 6.19
C CYS A 108 -0.81 -25.47 6.26
N ARG A 109 -1.78 -25.19 5.38
CA ARG A 109 -2.87 -26.12 5.02
C ARG A 109 -2.78 -26.47 3.52
N PRO A 110 -3.31 -27.62 3.06
CA PRO A 110 -3.07 -28.15 1.71
C PRO A 110 -4.09 -27.72 0.64
N GLU A 111 -5.04 -26.83 0.94
CA GLU A 111 -6.17 -26.51 0.03
C GLU A 111 -6.05 -25.06 -0.49
N ALA A 112 -5.11 -24.83 -1.41
CA ALA A 112 -4.71 -23.51 -1.86
C ALA A 112 -5.54 -23.01 -3.07
N ARG A 113 -6.39 -21.99 -2.87
CA ARG A 113 -6.71 -21.02 -3.93
C ARG A 113 -5.59 -19.98 -3.91
N ILE A 114 -4.84 -19.82 -5.00
CA ILE A 114 -3.74 -18.84 -5.07
C ILE A 114 -4.30 -17.43 -4.92
N ARG A 115 -3.60 -16.65 -4.13
CA ARG A 115 -4.08 -15.47 -3.44
C ARG A 115 -2.99 -14.39 -3.53
N CYS A 116 -3.27 -13.17 -4.01
CA CYS A 116 -2.28 -12.09 -4.15
C CYS A 116 -2.45 -11.00 -3.08
N ILE A 117 -1.32 -10.44 -2.65
CA ILE A 117 -1.25 -9.25 -1.80
C ILE A 117 -0.23 -8.29 -2.42
N PHE A 118 -0.57 -7.00 -2.52
CA PHE A 118 0.37 -5.97 -2.96
C PHE A 118 0.94 -5.22 -1.77
N ILE A 119 2.20 -4.81 -1.91
CA ILE A 119 2.98 -4.14 -0.89
C ILE A 119 3.54 -2.87 -1.52
N ILE A 120 3.25 -1.72 -0.92
CA ILE A 120 3.84 -0.44 -1.30
C ILE A 120 4.84 -0.05 -0.22
N SER A 121 6.05 0.34 -0.63
CA SER A 121 7.11 0.78 0.29
C SER A 121 7.67 2.13 -0.13
N VAL A 122 7.81 3.03 0.85
CA VAL A 122 8.67 4.20 0.73
C VAL A 122 9.81 4.01 1.71
N ALA A 123 10.99 3.71 1.18
CA ALA A 123 12.22 3.58 1.93
C ALA A 123 13.21 4.68 1.52
N LEU A 124 13.73 5.40 2.51
CA LEU A 124 14.92 6.22 2.34
C LEU A 124 16.15 5.35 2.65
N PRO A 125 17.28 5.53 1.93
CA PRO A 125 18.54 4.90 2.29
C PRO A 125 19.02 5.32 3.70
#